data_AF-A0A218WUK4-F1
#
_entry.id   AF-A0A218WUK4-F1
#
_cell.length_a   1.000
_cell.length_b   1.000
_cell.length_c   1.000
_cell.angle_alpha   90.00
_cell.angle_beta   90.00
_cell.angle_gamma   90.00
#
_symmetry.space_group_name_H-M   'P 1'
#
loop_
_entity.id
_entity.type
_entity.pdbx_description
1 polymer ?
#
loop_
_entity_poly.entity_id
_entity_poly.type
_entity_poly.pdbx_seq_one_letter_code
_entity_poly.pdbx_strand_id
1 'polypeptide(L)'
;MRTRKRVCNQDGVGIFSDAGTASGKRSRRRRTVDGEAEARFSAGKRQRRGIDMFDSLPDDLVLCILSKLSASAGCPSDFMNVLLTCKRLKGLALNSQVLSVASSKAFAVKAENWCDSAHRFLKVCADSGNLEASYTLGMIRFYCLENRGSGASLMAKAAIASHAPALYSLAVVQFNGSGGSKDDKDLKAGVALCARAAFLGHIDAMRELGHCLQDGYGIRQNIAEGRRFLVQANARELAAVLSTSTTAAVLCSRAWLAWGQNSGTNHRHVGGAGCPLLSDFGCNVPAPEAHPANRFLAEWFAARDCSPGPGLRLCSHVGCGRPESRRHEFRRCSVCGTVNYCSRACQALDWKLRHKSECVPAERWVNEDGGEGRENNGAADGGRDMMEES
;
A
#
# COMPACT_ATOMS: atom_id res chain seq x y z
N MET A 1 17.54 -30.58 21.36
CA MET A 1 18.79 -29.95 20.89
C MET A 1 18.85 -29.98 19.37
N ARG A 2 19.31 -28.86 18.78
CA ARG A 2 19.63 -28.62 17.36
C ARG A 2 18.49 -28.28 16.39
N THR A 3 18.20 -26.99 16.42
CA THR A 3 17.70 -26.12 15.36
C THR A 3 18.48 -26.28 14.04
N ARG A 4 17.77 -26.27 12.89
CA ARG A 4 18.37 -25.98 11.58
C ARG A 4 17.99 -24.57 11.17
N LYS A 5 18.93 -23.64 11.36
CA LYS A 5 18.96 -22.32 10.71
C LYS A 5 19.02 -22.54 9.19
N ARG A 6 18.06 -22.01 8.43
CA ARG A 6 18.26 -21.78 6.99
C ARG A 6 18.86 -20.40 6.81
N VAL A 7 20.09 -20.39 6.34
CA VAL A 7 20.83 -19.22 5.88
C VAL A 7 20.26 -18.81 4.51
N CYS A 8 19.97 -17.53 4.32
CA CYS A 8 19.63 -16.97 3.01
C CYS A 8 20.94 -16.77 2.23
N ASN A 9 21.07 -17.44 1.08
CA ASN A 9 22.16 -17.21 0.15
C ASN A 9 21.93 -15.91 -0.61
N GLN A 10 22.95 -15.04 -0.59
CA GLN A 10 23.10 -13.92 -1.50
C GLN A 10 23.81 -14.45 -2.74
N ASP A 11 23.19 -14.35 -3.91
CA ASP A 11 23.88 -14.54 -5.18
C ASP A 11 23.57 -13.36 -6.10
N GLY A 12 24.66 -12.68 -6.48
CA GLY A 12 24.67 -11.47 -7.27
C GLY A 12 24.29 -11.71 -8.74
N VAL A 13 23.52 -10.78 -9.29
CA VAL A 13 23.17 -10.74 -10.70
C VAL A 13 24.25 -9.95 -11.45
N GLY A 14 25.15 -10.68 -12.09
CA GLY A 14 26.16 -10.15 -13.02
C GLY A 14 25.61 -10.00 -14.44
N ILE A 15 25.44 -8.74 -14.82
CA ILE A 15 25.62 -8.07 -16.14
C ILE A 15 25.98 -8.99 -17.33
N PHE A 16 25.16 -8.96 -18.39
CA PHE A 16 25.54 -9.36 -19.74
C PHE A 16 25.46 -8.17 -20.69
N SER A 17 26.56 -7.91 -21.38
CA SER A 17 26.80 -6.86 -22.38
C SER A 17 26.67 -7.43 -23.80
N ASP A 18 26.06 -6.61 -24.68
CA ASP A 18 25.94 -6.81 -26.12
C ASP A 18 27.24 -6.41 -26.85
N ALA A 19 27.66 -7.20 -27.86
CA ALA A 19 28.27 -6.76 -29.13
C ALA A 19 28.77 -7.96 -29.97
N GLY A 20 28.55 -7.91 -31.29
CA GLY A 20 29.48 -8.53 -32.25
C GLY A 20 28.90 -9.40 -33.37
N THR A 21 28.61 -8.76 -34.50
CA THR A 21 28.45 -9.28 -35.87
C THR A 21 29.45 -10.35 -36.34
N ALA A 22 29.00 -11.34 -37.11
CA ALA A 22 29.72 -11.83 -38.31
C ALA A 22 28.85 -12.73 -39.22
N SER A 23 29.01 -12.50 -40.52
CA SER A 23 28.34 -13.09 -41.68
C SER A 23 28.95 -14.44 -42.10
N GLY A 24 28.20 -15.34 -42.75
CA GLY A 24 28.84 -16.52 -43.37
C GLY A 24 27.96 -17.64 -43.95
N LYS A 25 27.63 -17.51 -45.25
CA LYS A 25 27.59 -18.56 -46.28
C LYS A 25 26.38 -19.52 -46.41
N ARG A 26 25.65 -19.24 -47.51
CA ARG A 26 24.86 -20.11 -48.40
C ARG A 26 25.29 -21.59 -48.47
N SER A 27 24.31 -22.48 -48.53
CA SER A 27 24.29 -23.57 -49.51
C SER A 27 22.85 -23.90 -49.94
N ARG A 28 22.56 -23.60 -51.20
CA ARG A 28 21.36 -24.04 -51.93
C ARG A 28 21.61 -25.48 -52.40
N ARG A 29 20.66 -26.38 -52.17
CA ARG A 29 20.53 -27.60 -52.99
C ARG A 29 19.12 -27.68 -53.57
N ARG A 30 19.08 -27.78 -54.89
CA ARG A 30 17.93 -27.79 -55.81
C ARG A 30 17.76 -29.24 -56.30
N ARG A 31 16.53 -29.76 -56.39
CA ARG A 31 16.04 -30.88 -57.22
C ARG A 31 14.51 -30.87 -57.09
N THR A 32 13.77 -30.31 -58.07
CA THR A 32 13.18 -30.90 -59.29
C THR A 32 12.09 -31.95 -59.03
N VAL A 33 11.07 -31.85 -59.89
CA VAL A 33 9.67 -32.30 -59.82
C VAL A 33 9.51 -33.74 -60.33
N ASP A 34 8.29 -34.27 -60.16
CA ASP A 34 7.62 -35.43 -60.81
C ASP A 34 7.34 -36.54 -59.78
N GLY A 35 6.16 -37.11 -59.60
CA GLY A 35 4.84 -37.00 -60.20
C GLY A 35 4.01 -38.19 -59.70
N GLU A 36 2.69 -38.03 -59.70
CA GLU A 36 1.67 -39.09 -59.68
C GLU A 36 1.28 -39.80 -58.37
N ALA A 37 0.03 -40.27 -58.43
CA ALA A 37 -0.93 -40.38 -57.36
C ALA A 37 -1.21 -41.84 -57.02
N GLU A 38 -1.40 -42.14 -55.74
CA GLU A 38 -2.19 -43.29 -55.31
C GLU A 38 -3.19 -42.84 -54.24
N ALA A 39 -4.45 -42.79 -54.65
CA ALA A 39 -5.59 -42.69 -53.76
C ALA A 39 -5.72 -43.98 -52.95
N ARG A 40 -5.48 -43.90 -51.63
CA ARG A 40 -5.95 -44.91 -50.67
C ARG A 40 -7.08 -44.32 -49.85
N PHE A 41 -8.29 -44.71 -50.23
CA PHE A 41 -9.47 -44.64 -49.38
C PHE A 41 -9.17 -45.38 -48.08
N SER A 42 -9.04 -44.63 -46.98
CA SER A 42 -9.10 -45.21 -45.64
C SER A 42 -10.36 -44.69 -44.97
N ALA A 43 -11.30 -45.61 -44.81
CA ALA A 43 -12.62 -45.41 -44.28
C ALA A 43 -12.59 -44.87 -42.84
N GLY A 44 -13.38 -43.82 -42.63
CA GLY A 44 -14.16 -43.55 -41.43
C GLY A 44 -13.64 -44.06 -40.09
N LYS A 45 -12.84 -43.22 -39.42
CA LYS A 45 -13.13 -42.88 -38.03
C LYS A 45 -13.39 -41.39 -37.96
N ARG A 46 -14.62 -41.01 -38.30
CA ARG A 46 -15.17 -39.70 -37.96
C ARG A 46 -15.37 -39.71 -36.44
N GLN A 47 -14.28 -39.55 -35.70
CA GLN A 47 -14.31 -39.25 -34.28
C GLN A 47 -15.20 -38.02 -34.20
N ARG A 48 -16.41 -38.14 -33.63
CA ARG A 48 -17.14 -36.97 -33.12
C ARG A 48 -16.21 -36.37 -32.06
N ARG A 49 -15.29 -35.51 -32.47
CA ARG A 49 -14.69 -34.51 -31.58
C ARG A 49 -15.92 -33.78 -31.06
N GLY A 50 -16.32 -34.08 -29.83
CA GLY A 50 -17.28 -33.23 -29.13
C GLY A 50 -16.75 -31.83 -29.31
N ILE A 51 -17.50 -30.99 -30.00
CA ILE A 51 -17.18 -29.57 -30.12
C ILE A 51 -17.23 -29.10 -28.67
N ASP A 52 -16.06 -28.87 -28.07
CA ASP A 52 -16.00 -28.23 -26.78
C ASP A 52 -16.67 -26.88 -26.99
N MET A 53 -17.80 -26.66 -26.33
CA MET A 53 -18.62 -25.46 -26.52
C MET A 53 -17.82 -24.18 -26.22
N PHE A 54 -16.69 -24.31 -25.52
CA PHE A 54 -15.75 -23.22 -25.34
C PHE A 54 -14.90 -22.94 -26.57
N ASP A 55 -14.43 -23.95 -27.32
CA ASP A 55 -13.55 -23.80 -28.49
C ASP A 55 -14.20 -23.02 -29.65
N SER A 56 -15.53 -22.96 -29.69
CA SER A 56 -16.28 -22.17 -30.67
C SER A 56 -16.45 -20.69 -30.28
N LEU A 57 -16.18 -20.31 -29.03
CA LEU A 57 -16.30 -18.92 -28.59
C LEU A 57 -15.21 -18.05 -29.25
N PRO A 58 -15.53 -16.87 -29.79
CA PRO A 58 -14.53 -15.90 -30.21
C PRO A 58 -13.65 -15.43 -29.04
N ASP A 59 -12.35 -15.29 -29.28
CA ASP A 59 -11.39 -14.85 -28.26
C ASP A 59 -11.74 -13.46 -27.69
N ASP A 60 -12.31 -12.56 -28.49
CA ASP A 60 -12.73 -11.22 -28.04
C ASP A 60 -13.81 -11.28 -26.95
N LEU A 61 -14.77 -12.22 -27.08
CA LEU A 61 -15.80 -12.43 -26.05
C LEU A 61 -15.17 -12.96 -24.77
N VAL A 62 -14.25 -13.91 -24.89
CA VAL A 62 -13.54 -14.48 -23.74
C VAL A 62 -12.69 -13.41 -23.05
N LEU A 63 -11.95 -12.58 -23.81
CA LEU A 63 -11.18 -11.46 -23.26
C LEU A 63 -12.06 -10.45 -22.52
N CYS A 64 -13.25 -10.15 -23.04
CA CYS A 64 -14.22 -9.28 -22.38
C CYS A 64 -14.69 -9.88 -21.04
N ILE A 65 -15.03 -11.17 -21.02
CA ILE A 65 -15.45 -11.89 -19.80
C ILE A 65 -14.31 -11.89 -18.78
N LEU A 66 -13.10 -12.24 -19.21
CA LEU A 66 -11.93 -12.31 -18.34
C LEU A 66 -11.52 -10.94 -17.78
N SER A 67 -11.66 -9.88 -18.58
CA SER A 67 -11.43 -8.50 -18.13
C SER A 67 -12.41 -8.11 -17.03
N LYS A 68 -13.71 -8.44 -17.19
CA LYS A 68 -14.71 -8.21 -16.14
C LYS A 68 -14.42 -9.02 -14.88
N LEU A 69 -14.07 -10.29 -15.03
CA LEU A 69 -13.71 -11.17 -13.92
C LEU A 69 -12.48 -10.65 -13.16
N SER A 70 -11.42 -10.25 -13.85
CA SER A 70 -10.21 -9.73 -13.19
C SER A 70 -10.50 -8.40 -12.48
N ALA A 71 -11.32 -7.53 -13.08
CA ALA A 71 -11.72 -6.25 -12.50
C ALA A 71 -12.65 -6.42 -11.28
N SER A 72 -13.46 -7.47 -11.23
CA SER A 72 -14.37 -7.76 -10.11
C SER A 72 -13.84 -8.78 -9.11
N ALA A 73 -12.63 -9.31 -9.30
CA ALA A 73 -12.07 -10.33 -8.43
C ALA A 73 -12.01 -9.84 -6.96
N GLY A 74 -12.56 -10.63 -6.05
CA GLY A 74 -12.62 -10.32 -4.61
C GLY A 74 -11.42 -10.88 -3.83
N CYS A 75 -10.69 -11.81 -4.42
CA CYS A 75 -9.45 -12.37 -3.89
C CYS A 75 -8.57 -12.94 -5.03
N PRO A 76 -7.28 -13.26 -4.76
CA PRO A 76 -6.40 -13.79 -5.80
C PRO A 76 -6.92 -15.08 -6.46
N SER A 77 -7.58 -15.98 -5.71
CA SER A 77 -8.07 -17.25 -6.26
C SER A 77 -9.17 -17.08 -7.31
N ASP A 78 -9.99 -16.02 -7.22
CA ASP A 78 -11.07 -15.77 -8.18
C ASP A 78 -10.57 -15.66 -9.61
N PHE A 79 -9.38 -15.08 -9.79
CA PHE A 79 -8.74 -14.95 -11.08
C PHE A 79 -7.74 -16.08 -11.37
N MET A 80 -6.95 -16.50 -10.37
CA MET A 80 -5.92 -17.52 -10.56
C MET A 80 -6.49 -18.88 -10.99
N ASN A 81 -7.71 -19.21 -10.57
CA ASN A 81 -8.38 -20.44 -10.99
C ASN A 81 -8.53 -20.52 -12.51
N VAL A 82 -8.77 -19.39 -13.21
CA VAL A 82 -8.83 -19.35 -14.68
C VAL A 82 -7.52 -19.81 -15.30
N LEU A 83 -6.38 -19.38 -14.76
CA LEU A 83 -5.05 -19.75 -15.26
C LEU A 83 -4.78 -21.26 -15.16
N LEU A 84 -5.52 -21.96 -14.31
CA LEU A 84 -5.39 -23.39 -14.06
C LEU A 84 -6.39 -24.24 -14.87
N THR A 85 -7.41 -23.63 -15.48
CA THR A 85 -8.48 -24.36 -16.20
C THR A 85 -8.00 -25.07 -17.47
N CYS A 86 -7.51 -24.31 -18.45
CA CYS A 86 -7.01 -24.86 -19.72
C CYS A 86 -5.97 -23.94 -20.37
N LYS A 87 -5.23 -24.47 -21.35
CA LYS A 87 -4.16 -23.72 -22.06
C LYS A 87 -4.69 -22.46 -22.75
N ARG A 88 -5.88 -22.53 -23.35
CA ARG A 88 -6.48 -21.40 -24.07
C ARG A 88 -6.87 -20.27 -23.11
N LEU A 89 -7.62 -20.59 -22.05
CA LEU A 89 -7.99 -19.60 -21.03
C LEU A 89 -6.78 -19.02 -20.32
N LYS A 90 -5.76 -19.83 -20.02
CA LYS A 90 -4.49 -19.34 -19.49
C LYS A 90 -3.83 -18.32 -20.43
N GLY A 91 -3.79 -18.61 -21.74
CA GLY A 91 -3.24 -17.69 -22.74
C GLY A 91 -3.99 -16.36 -22.80
N LEU A 92 -5.33 -16.42 -22.86
CA LEU A 92 -6.19 -15.24 -22.94
C LEU A 92 -6.21 -14.43 -21.64
N ALA A 93 -6.17 -15.08 -20.48
CA ALA A 93 -6.15 -14.41 -19.18
C ALA A 93 -4.82 -13.68 -18.92
N LEU A 94 -3.71 -14.12 -19.54
CA LEU A 94 -2.43 -13.43 -19.47
C LEU A 94 -2.27 -12.32 -20.53
N ASN A 95 -3.32 -12.03 -21.29
CA ASN A 95 -3.33 -10.89 -22.20
C ASN A 95 -3.25 -9.57 -21.42
N SER A 96 -2.46 -8.63 -21.94
CA SER A 96 -2.26 -7.30 -21.34
C SER A 96 -3.58 -6.59 -21.01
N GLN A 97 -4.61 -6.69 -21.87
CA GLN A 97 -5.91 -6.09 -21.63
C GLN A 97 -6.57 -6.60 -20.34
N VAL A 98 -6.54 -7.92 -20.11
CA VAL A 98 -7.13 -8.54 -18.92
C VAL A 98 -6.33 -8.20 -17.66
N LEU A 99 -5.01 -8.20 -17.75
CA LEU A 99 -4.14 -7.92 -16.61
C LEU A 99 -4.15 -6.44 -16.21
N SER A 100 -4.30 -5.53 -17.17
CA SER A 100 -4.32 -4.09 -16.95
C SER A 100 -5.47 -3.62 -16.05
N VAL A 101 -6.58 -4.36 -16.02
CA VAL A 101 -7.80 -4.02 -15.27
C VAL A 101 -8.01 -4.85 -13.99
N ALA A 102 -7.08 -5.74 -13.65
CA ALA A 102 -7.20 -6.57 -12.45
C ALA A 102 -7.33 -5.72 -11.17
N SER A 103 -8.27 -6.11 -10.30
CA SER A 103 -8.61 -5.38 -9.08
C SER A 103 -7.49 -5.38 -8.04
N SER A 104 -7.49 -4.42 -7.12
CA SER A 104 -6.56 -4.43 -5.97
C SER A 104 -6.70 -5.71 -5.11
N LYS A 105 -7.91 -6.25 -4.99
CA LYS A 105 -8.20 -7.47 -4.23
C LYS A 105 -7.65 -8.73 -4.91
N ALA A 106 -7.49 -8.73 -6.24
CA ALA A 106 -6.78 -9.79 -6.95
C ALA A 106 -5.30 -9.90 -6.53
N PHE A 107 -4.74 -8.83 -5.97
CA PHE A 107 -3.37 -8.76 -5.46
C PHE A 107 -3.25 -8.94 -3.94
N ALA A 108 -4.33 -9.31 -3.24
CA ALA A 108 -4.33 -9.55 -1.80
C ALA A 108 -3.66 -10.88 -1.42
N VAL A 109 -2.40 -11.06 -1.83
CA VAL A 109 -1.54 -12.18 -1.43
C VAL A 109 -1.14 -11.97 0.03
N LYS A 110 -1.17 -13.02 0.85
CA LYS A 110 -0.67 -12.95 2.22
C LYS A 110 0.86 -12.96 2.28
N ALA A 111 1.45 -12.32 3.28
CA ALA A 111 2.91 -12.26 3.41
C ALA A 111 3.56 -13.66 3.55
N GLU A 112 2.91 -14.58 4.26
CA GLU A 112 3.36 -15.98 4.41
C GLU A 112 3.42 -16.74 3.08
N ASN A 113 2.60 -16.34 2.10
CA ASN A 113 2.48 -16.98 0.79
C ASN A 113 3.27 -16.24 -0.30
N TRP A 114 4.09 -15.26 0.09
CA TRP A 114 4.93 -14.52 -0.86
C TRP A 114 5.97 -15.45 -1.50
N CYS A 115 5.97 -15.51 -2.83
CA CYS A 115 6.87 -16.35 -3.61
C CYS A 115 7.21 -15.71 -4.96
N ASP A 116 8.22 -16.25 -5.66
CA ASP A 116 8.65 -15.76 -6.98
C ASP A 116 7.51 -15.72 -8.00
N SER A 117 6.58 -16.67 -7.92
CA SER A 117 5.40 -16.70 -8.79
C SER A 117 4.45 -15.54 -8.51
N ALA A 118 4.20 -15.21 -7.23
CA ALA A 118 3.38 -14.05 -6.86
C ALA A 118 4.05 -12.73 -7.28
N HIS A 119 5.37 -12.60 -7.05
CA HIS A 119 6.16 -11.46 -7.51
C HIS A 119 6.08 -11.32 -9.03
N ARG A 120 6.30 -12.41 -9.77
CA ARG A 120 6.28 -12.41 -11.24
C ARG A 120 4.89 -12.03 -11.77
N PHE A 121 3.83 -12.54 -11.16
CA PHE A 121 2.47 -12.21 -11.54
C PHE A 121 2.17 -10.70 -11.36
N LEU A 122 2.49 -10.14 -10.19
CA LEU A 122 2.39 -8.71 -9.94
C LEU A 122 3.21 -7.88 -10.94
N LYS A 123 4.44 -8.33 -11.23
CA LYS A 123 5.31 -7.67 -12.21
C LYS A 123 4.67 -7.66 -13.60
N VAL A 124 4.17 -8.79 -14.09
CA VAL A 124 3.52 -8.87 -15.41
C VAL A 124 2.28 -7.97 -15.47
N CYS A 125 1.48 -7.89 -14.40
CA CYS A 125 0.35 -6.96 -14.35
C CYS A 125 0.81 -5.50 -14.39
N ALA A 126 1.86 -5.13 -13.63
CA ALA A 126 2.42 -3.79 -13.63
C ALA A 126 3.04 -3.40 -14.99
N ASP A 127 3.70 -4.36 -15.66
CA ASP A 127 4.25 -4.20 -17.00
C ASP A 127 3.13 -4.05 -18.05
N SER A 128 1.98 -4.70 -17.83
CA SER A 128 0.74 -4.55 -18.62
C SER A 128 -0.02 -3.24 -18.35
N GLY A 129 0.53 -2.34 -17.52
CA GLY A 129 -0.07 -1.03 -17.24
C GLY A 129 -1.04 -1.00 -16.07
N ASN A 130 -1.17 -2.08 -15.29
CA ASN A 130 -2.02 -2.08 -14.10
C ASN A 130 -1.42 -1.17 -13.00
N LEU A 131 -2.16 -0.14 -12.62
CA LEU A 131 -1.73 0.85 -11.63
C LEU A 131 -1.72 0.28 -10.20
N GLU A 132 -2.70 -0.57 -9.87
CA GLU A 132 -2.81 -1.25 -8.57
C GLU A 132 -1.67 -2.25 -8.36
N ALA A 133 -1.31 -2.99 -9.41
CA ALA A 133 -0.15 -3.88 -9.39
C ALA A 133 1.16 -3.10 -9.26
N SER A 134 1.30 -1.98 -9.99
CA SER A 134 2.47 -1.10 -9.90
C SER A 134 2.60 -0.53 -8.49
N TYR A 135 1.50 -0.05 -7.90
CA TYR A 135 1.47 0.45 -6.54
C TYR A 135 1.80 -0.64 -5.51
N THR A 136 1.13 -1.80 -5.59
CA THR A 136 1.32 -2.91 -4.65
C THR A 136 2.75 -3.46 -4.69
N LEU A 137 3.28 -3.75 -5.88
CA LEU A 137 4.66 -4.18 -6.05
C LEU A 137 5.64 -3.08 -5.62
N GLY A 138 5.32 -1.81 -5.86
CA GLY A 138 6.10 -0.66 -5.43
C GLY A 138 6.22 -0.59 -3.90
N MET A 139 5.11 -0.71 -3.19
CA MET A 139 5.06 -0.75 -1.72
C MET A 139 5.87 -1.92 -1.15
N ILE A 140 5.73 -3.12 -1.72
CA ILE A 140 6.47 -4.31 -1.29
C ILE A 140 7.98 -4.12 -1.52
N ARG A 141 8.38 -3.66 -2.70
CA ARG A 141 9.81 -3.42 -3.01
C ARG A 141 10.41 -2.34 -2.11
N PHE A 142 9.65 -1.28 -1.85
CA PHE A 142 10.10 -0.16 -1.05
C PHE A 142 10.33 -0.53 0.41
N TYR A 143 9.35 -1.21 1.04
CA TYR A 143 9.38 -1.47 2.48
C TYR A 143 9.90 -2.87 2.85
N CYS A 144 9.64 -3.90 2.05
CA CYS A 144 9.89 -5.29 2.43
C CYS A 144 11.15 -5.90 1.82
N LEU A 145 11.52 -5.48 0.60
CA LEU A 145 12.61 -6.10 -0.18
C LEU A 145 13.86 -5.22 -0.28
N GLU A 146 13.95 -4.17 0.54
CA GLU A 146 15.08 -3.23 0.59
C GLU A 146 15.43 -2.55 -0.76
N ASN A 147 14.54 -2.61 -1.74
CA ASN A 147 14.74 -2.04 -3.07
C ASN A 147 13.93 -0.74 -3.22
N ARG A 148 14.32 0.27 -2.42
CA ARG A 148 13.63 1.56 -2.32
C ARG A 148 13.57 2.31 -3.64
N GLY A 149 14.66 2.34 -4.41
CA GLY A 149 14.69 3.00 -5.71
C GLY A 149 13.67 2.42 -6.70
N SER A 150 13.66 1.09 -6.87
CA SER A 150 12.67 0.43 -7.72
C SER A 150 11.25 0.57 -7.18
N GLY A 151 11.07 0.47 -5.86
CA GLY A 151 9.76 0.62 -5.21
C GLY A 151 9.16 2.01 -5.42
N ALA A 152 9.96 3.06 -5.20
CA ALA A 152 9.58 4.45 -5.44
C ALA A 152 9.26 4.71 -6.91
N SER A 153 10.06 4.16 -7.84
CA SER A 153 9.81 4.26 -9.28
C SER A 153 8.46 3.67 -9.69
N LEU A 154 8.10 2.49 -9.18
CA LEU A 154 6.81 1.85 -9.45
C LEU A 154 5.63 2.63 -8.85
N MET A 155 5.78 3.14 -7.62
CA MET A 155 4.77 4.02 -7.03
C MET A 155 4.63 5.33 -7.83
N ALA A 156 5.74 5.90 -8.31
CA ALA A 156 5.75 7.09 -9.15
C ALA A 156 5.05 6.85 -10.49
N LYS A 157 5.26 5.70 -11.13
CA LYS A 157 4.54 5.28 -12.35
C LYS A 157 3.03 5.29 -12.11
N ALA A 158 2.56 4.70 -11.02
CA ALA A 158 1.15 4.71 -10.66
C ALA A 158 0.64 6.14 -10.35
N ALA A 159 1.42 6.93 -9.62
CA ALA A 159 1.07 8.29 -9.22
C ALA A 159 0.96 9.27 -10.41
N ILE A 160 1.84 9.15 -11.42
CA ILE A 160 1.77 9.94 -12.66
C ILE A 160 0.44 9.69 -13.38
N ALA A 161 -0.04 8.45 -13.36
CA ALA A 161 -1.34 8.04 -13.89
C ALA A 161 -2.53 8.33 -12.93
N SER A 162 -2.36 9.23 -11.96
CA SER A 162 -3.39 9.64 -11.00
C SER A 162 -3.91 8.52 -10.08
N HIS A 163 -3.05 7.56 -9.74
CA HIS A 163 -3.38 6.56 -8.72
C HIS A 163 -3.32 7.18 -7.31
N ALA A 164 -4.48 7.45 -6.71
CA ALA A 164 -4.58 8.20 -5.46
C ALA A 164 -3.84 7.56 -4.25
N PRO A 165 -3.91 6.22 -4.03
CA PRO A 165 -3.11 5.58 -2.98
C PRO A 165 -1.59 5.69 -3.18
N ALA A 166 -1.12 5.70 -4.43
CA ALA A 166 0.30 5.85 -4.73
C ALA A 166 0.77 7.30 -4.49
N LEU A 167 -0.02 8.29 -4.93
CA LEU A 167 0.21 9.70 -4.62
C LEU A 167 0.31 9.95 -3.11
N TYR A 168 -0.65 9.41 -2.35
CA TYR A 168 -0.64 9.53 -0.90
C TYR A 168 0.58 8.84 -0.26
N SER A 169 0.95 7.65 -0.75
CA SER A 169 2.11 6.93 -0.23
C SER A 169 3.41 7.66 -0.46
N LEU A 170 3.60 8.25 -1.65
CA LEU A 170 4.74 9.10 -1.94
C LEU A 170 4.72 10.39 -1.11
N ALA A 171 3.55 10.98 -0.85
CA ALA A 171 3.45 12.13 0.05
C ALA A 171 3.97 11.81 1.46
N VAL A 172 3.60 10.65 2.01
CA VAL A 172 4.13 10.17 3.30
C VAL A 172 5.63 9.94 3.27
N VAL A 173 6.16 9.37 2.16
CA VAL A 173 7.62 9.23 1.97
C VAL A 173 8.31 10.59 1.99
N GLN A 174 7.76 11.61 1.34
CA GLN A 174 8.30 12.97 1.33
C GLN A 174 8.21 13.65 2.70
N PHE A 175 7.09 13.48 3.42
CA PHE A 175 6.93 14.05 4.76
C PHE A 175 7.90 13.47 5.78
N ASN A 176 8.30 12.21 5.62
CA ASN A 176 9.20 11.53 6.55
C ASN A 176 10.65 11.52 6.06
N GLY A 177 10.89 11.74 4.76
CA GLY A 177 12.18 11.57 4.12
C GLY A 177 12.59 10.10 4.03
N SER A 178 11.66 9.18 3.75
CA SER A 178 11.95 7.73 3.76
C SER A 178 12.74 7.24 2.54
N GLY A 179 13.14 8.13 1.63
CA GLY A 179 13.74 7.82 0.32
C GLY A 179 15.19 7.32 0.37
N GLY A 180 15.91 7.60 1.46
CA GLY A 180 17.33 7.26 1.60
C GLY A 180 17.98 8.05 2.74
N SER A 181 18.18 9.35 2.56
CA SER A 181 18.86 10.23 3.52
C SER A 181 17.87 11.03 4.40
N LYS A 182 18.38 11.69 5.44
CA LYS A 182 17.56 12.59 6.28
C LYS A 182 17.14 13.86 5.54
N ASP A 183 17.92 14.27 4.56
CA ASP A 183 17.72 15.50 3.78
C ASP A 183 16.69 15.31 2.65
N ASP A 184 16.24 14.07 2.42
CA ASP A 184 15.20 13.73 1.43
C ASP A 184 13.80 14.23 1.83
N LYS A 185 13.68 14.91 2.98
CA LYS A 185 12.41 15.41 3.47
C LYS A 185 11.99 16.68 2.74
N ASP A 186 11.08 16.55 1.78
CA ASP A 186 10.47 17.68 1.09
C ASP A 186 9.00 17.84 1.49
N LEU A 187 8.74 18.75 2.42
CA LEU A 187 7.38 19.04 2.89
C LEU A 187 6.49 19.63 1.80
N LYS A 188 7.04 20.45 0.90
CA LYS A 188 6.27 21.10 -0.17
C LYS A 188 5.85 20.07 -1.22
N ALA A 189 6.77 19.20 -1.62
CA ALA A 189 6.45 18.07 -2.49
C ALA A 189 5.44 17.11 -1.83
N GLY A 190 5.60 16.85 -0.53
CA GLY A 190 4.65 16.07 0.26
C GLY A 190 3.24 16.66 0.22
N VAL A 191 3.08 17.96 0.49
CA VAL A 191 1.77 18.63 0.40
C VAL A 191 1.22 18.60 -1.02
N ALA A 192 2.03 18.84 -2.05
CA ALA A 192 1.56 18.82 -3.44
C ALA A 192 1.01 17.45 -3.84
N LEU A 193 1.73 16.36 -3.52
CA LEU A 193 1.27 14.99 -3.75
C LEU A 193 0.01 14.66 -2.95
N CYS A 194 -0.03 15.10 -1.69
CA CYS A 194 -1.16 14.91 -0.79
C CYS A 194 -2.43 15.62 -1.30
N ALA A 195 -2.30 16.88 -1.73
CA ALA A 195 -3.38 17.66 -2.31
C ALA A 195 -3.93 17.01 -3.58
N ARG A 196 -3.04 16.49 -4.43
CA ARG A 196 -3.43 15.78 -5.66
C ARG A 196 -4.17 14.47 -5.36
N ALA A 197 -3.73 13.70 -4.35
CA ALA A 197 -4.46 12.52 -3.88
C ALA A 197 -5.83 12.88 -3.26
N ALA A 198 -5.91 13.95 -2.47
CA ALA A 198 -7.15 14.43 -1.86
C ALA A 198 -8.18 14.86 -2.92
N PHE A 199 -7.73 15.55 -3.97
CA PHE A 199 -8.55 15.94 -5.12
C PHE A 199 -9.17 14.71 -5.80
N LEU A 200 -8.40 13.62 -5.94
CA LEU A 200 -8.85 12.34 -6.51
C LEU A 200 -9.74 11.51 -5.57
N GLY A 201 -10.09 12.01 -4.39
CA GLY A 201 -10.99 11.30 -3.47
C GLY A 201 -10.32 10.56 -2.31
N HIS A 202 -8.99 10.57 -2.22
CA HIS A 202 -8.30 9.81 -1.18
C HIS A 202 -8.52 10.43 0.21
N ILE A 203 -9.32 9.75 1.05
CA ILE A 203 -9.80 10.26 2.34
C ILE A 203 -8.64 10.55 3.29
N ASP A 204 -7.65 9.66 3.38
CA ASP A 204 -6.51 9.88 4.28
C ASP A 204 -5.62 11.04 3.82
N ALA A 205 -5.54 11.27 2.51
CA ALA A 205 -4.79 12.40 1.97
C ALA A 205 -5.53 13.71 2.25
N MET A 206 -6.85 13.71 2.13
CA MET A 206 -7.68 14.84 2.52
C MET A 206 -7.51 15.20 4.00
N ARG A 207 -7.44 14.18 4.87
CA ARG A 207 -7.21 14.37 6.30
C ARG A 207 -5.81 14.95 6.59
N GLU A 208 -4.78 14.40 5.95
CA GLU A 208 -3.42 14.95 6.02
C GLU A 208 -3.35 16.41 5.58
N LEU A 209 -3.95 16.73 4.43
CA LEU A 209 -3.96 18.10 3.91
C LEU A 209 -4.63 19.07 4.89
N GLY A 210 -5.75 18.64 5.49
CA GLY A 210 -6.44 19.41 6.52
C GLY A 210 -5.55 19.70 7.75
N HIS A 211 -4.70 18.76 8.16
CA HIS A 211 -3.72 18.99 9.20
C HIS A 211 -2.55 19.86 8.74
N CYS A 212 -2.05 19.67 7.51
CA CYS A 212 -0.97 20.50 6.96
C CYS A 212 -1.36 21.98 6.90
N LEU A 213 -2.59 22.29 6.49
CA LEU A 213 -3.13 23.65 6.47
C LEU A 213 -3.32 24.23 7.89
N GLN A 214 -3.75 23.43 8.85
CA GLN A 214 -3.90 23.91 10.24
C GLN A 214 -2.56 24.18 10.92
N ASP A 215 -1.55 23.35 10.66
CA ASP A 215 -0.25 23.45 11.32
C ASP A 215 0.74 24.35 10.54
N GLY A 216 0.42 24.74 9.30
CA GLY A 216 1.38 25.40 8.40
C GLY A 216 2.51 24.46 7.94
N TYR A 217 2.24 23.16 7.88
CA TYR A 217 3.25 22.12 7.64
C TYR A 217 3.49 21.92 6.14
N GLY A 218 4.56 22.52 5.60
CA GLY A 218 4.89 22.46 4.17
C GLY A 218 4.05 23.36 3.27
N ILE A 219 3.08 24.09 3.84
CA ILE A 219 2.17 25.01 3.16
C ILE A 219 1.83 26.19 4.09
N ARG A 220 1.40 27.32 3.53
CA ARG A 220 0.93 28.46 4.33
C ARG A 220 -0.26 28.02 5.19
N GLN A 221 -0.21 28.40 6.46
CA GLN A 221 -1.27 28.07 7.41
C GLN A 221 -2.60 28.71 6.98
N ASN A 222 -3.66 27.90 6.95
CA ASN A 222 -5.04 28.31 6.76
C ASN A 222 -5.95 27.40 7.60
N ILE A 223 -6.23 27.85 8.83
CA ILE A 223 -6.99 27.05 9.81
C ILE A 223 -8.42 26.79 9.32
N ALA A 224 -9.07 27.78 8.72
CA ALA A 224 -10.45 27.66 8.26
C ALA A 224 -10.58 26.60 7.16
N GLU A 225 -9.70 26.65 6.18
CA GLU A 225 -9.68 25.67 5.08
C GLU A 225 -9.24 24.28 5.57
N GLY A 226 -8.25 24.22 6.47
CA GLY A 226 -7.82 22.95 7.05
C GLY A 226 -8.95 22.24 7.80
N ARG A 227 -9.75 22.97 8.60
CA ARG A 227 -10.96 22.45 9.25
C ARG A 227 -11.99 21.96 8.25
N ARG A 228 -12.21 22.71 7.16
CA ARG A 228 -13.14 22.31 6.08
C ARG A 228 -12.73 20.98 5.46
N PHE A 229 -11.45 20.77 5.17
CA PHE A 229 -10.95 19.49 4.65
C PHE A 229 -11.14 18.33 5.63
N LEU A 230 -10.93 18.55 6.94
CA LEU A 230 -11.18 17.50 7.94
C LEU A 230 -12.65 17.08 8.01
N VAL A 231 -13.58 18.05 7.97
CA VAL A 231 -15.02 17.79 7.93
C VAL A 231 -15.38 17.03 6.65
N GLN A 232 -14.83 17.45 5.51
CA GLN A 232 -15.06 16.78 4.23
C GLN A 232 -14.52 15.34 4.22
N ALA A 233 -13.37 15.08 4.85
CA ALA A 233 -12.81 13.74 4.96
C ALA A 233 -13.75 12.82 5.76
N ASN A 234 -14.25 13.28 6.90
CA ASN A 234 -15.21 12.52 7.72
C ASN A 234 -16.54 12.28 6.97
N ALA A 235 -17.04 13.27 6.23
CA ALA A 235 -18.26 13.13 5.42
C ALA A 235 -18.09 12.09 4.30
N ARG A 236 -16.94 12.11 3.60
CA ARG A 236 -16.61 11.12 2.56
C ARG A 236 -16.42 9.72 3.14
N GLU A 237 -15.83 9.61 4.32
CA GLU A 237 -15.68 8.35 5.04
C GLU A 237 -17.04 7.74 5.39
N LEU A 238 -17.95 8.55 5.94
CA LEU A 238 -19.32 8.11 6.23
C LEU A 238 -20.08 7.70 4.95
N ALA A 239 -19.99 8.50 3.88
CA ALA A 239 -20.63 8.19 2.60
C ALA A 239 -20.08 6.90 1.97
N ALA A 240 -18.77 6.66 2.05
CA ALA A 240 -18.14 5.45 1.54
C ALA A 240 -18.65 4.20 2.27
N VAL A 241 -18.82 4.29 3.59
CA VAL A 241 -19.43 3.21 4.37
C VAL A 241 -20.87 2.99 3.95
N LEU A 242 -21.71 4.02 3.96
CA LEU A 242 -23.14 3.93 3.60
C LEU A 242 -23.38 3.35 2.20
N SER A 243 -22.46 3.56 1.27
CA SER A 243 -22.57 3.08 -0.11
C SER A 243 -22.33 1.57 -0.27
N THR A 244 -21.85 0.87 0.76
CA THR A 244 -21.64 -0.59 0.70
C THR A 244 -22.93 -1.34 1.06
N SER A 245 -23.48 -2.13 0.11
CA SER A 245 -24.79 -2.82 0.25
C SER A 245 -24.98 -3.60 1.56
N THR A 246 -23.92 -4.19 2.09
CA THR A 246 -23.98 -4.95 3.35
C THR A 246 -24.23 -4.06 4.56
N THR A 247 -23.76 -2.81 4.55
CA THR A 247 -23.98 -1.88 5.66
C THR A 247 -25.22 -1.01 5.47
N ALA A 248 -25.66 -0.72 4.24
CA ALA A 248 -26.92 -0.02 4.00
C ALA A 248 -28.13 -0.76 4.63
N ALA A 249 -28.18 -2.09 4.50
CA ALA A 249 -29.22 -2.91 5.14
C ALA A 249 -29.09 -2.96 6.68
N VAL A 250 -27.86 -2.98 7.21
CA VAL A 250 -27.59 -2.95 8.67
C VAL A 250 -27.84 -1.57 9.28
N LEU A 251 -27.61 -0.50 8.52
CA LEU A 251 -27.82 0.91 8.89
C LEU A 251 -29.29 1.33 8.81
N CYS A 252 -30.04 0.77 7.86
CA CYS A 252 -31.51 0.91 7.78
C CYS A 252 -32.26 0.02 8.80
N SER A 253 -31.59 -0.97 9.39
CA SER A 253 -32.13 -1.70 10.53
C SER A 253 -32.03 -0.80 11.76
N ARG A 254 -33.14 -0.63 12.51
CA ARG A 254 -33.31 0.25 13.69
C ARG A 254 -32.25 0.14 14.82
N ALA A 255 -31.22 -0.68 14.68
CA ALA A 255 -30.15 -0.89 15.66
C ALA A 255 -29.29 0.37 15.93
N TRP A 256 -29.27 1.35 15.02
CA TRP A 256 -28.53 2.61 15.21
C TRP A 256 -29.33 3.73 15.91
N LEU A 257 -30.65 3.60 15.98
CA LEU A 257 -31.55 4.61 16.57
C LEU A 257 -32.01 4.26 17.99
N ALA A 258 -31.38 3.27 18.66
CA ALA A 258 -31.67 2.97 20.05
C ALA A 258 -31.11 4.09 20.95
N TRP A 259 -31.94 5.13 21.13
CA TRP A 259 -31.77 6.15 22.15
C TRP A 259 -31.55 5.51 23.52
N GLY A 260 -30.61 6.08 24.26
CA GLY A 260 -30.10 5.51 25.50
C GLY A 260 -31.18 5.20 26.53
N GLN A 261 -31.03 4.04 27.18
CA GLN A 261 -31.33 3.94 28.59
C GLN A 261 -30.11 3.44 29.33
N ASN A 262 -29.72 4.25 30.30
CA ASN A 262 -28.78 3.96 31.34
C ASN A 262 -29.16 2.62 32.00
N SER A 263 -28.34 1.59 31.85
CA SER A 263 -28.38 0.38 32.68
C SER A 263 -27.03 -0.32 32.55
N GLY A 264 -26.24 -0.26 33.61
CA GLY A 264 -25.01 -1.02 33.72
C GLY A 264 -25.32 -2.51 33.68
N THR A 265 -24.85 -3.19 32.64
CA THR A 265 -24.70 -4.64 32.64
C THR A 265 -23.55 -5.02 31.72
N ASN A 266 -22.59 -5.75 32.29
CA ASN A 266 -21.55 -6.49 31.59
C ASN A 266 -22.12 -7.25 30.39
N HIS A 267 -21.80 -6.81 29.18
CA HIS A 267 -22.01 -7.58 27.96
C HIS A 267 -20.68 -7.74 27.22
N ARG A 268 -20.06 -8.91 27.45
CA ARG A 268 -19.17 -9.55 26.48
C ARG A 268 -19.96 -9.73 25.18
N HIS A 269 -19.65 -9.00 24.11
CA HIS A 269 -20.20 -9.27 22.79
C HIS A 269 -19.28 -8.86 21.63
N VAL A 270 -19.01 -9.86 20.78
CA VAL A 270 -18.88 -9.81 19.31
C VAL A 270 -17.87 -8.79 18.74
N GLY A 271 -16.71 -9.32 18.34
CA GLY A 271 -15.59 -8.59 17.75
C GLY A 271 -15.86 -8.04 16.35
N GLY A 272 -16.51 -6.88 16.28
CA GLY A 272 -16.42 -5.96 15.14
C GLY A 272 -15.73 -4.67 15.58
N ALA A 273 -14.55 -4.38 15.06
CA ALA A 273 -13.83 -3.12 15.31
C ALA A 273 -14.55 -1.96 14.59
N GLY A 274 -15.45 -1.28 15.30
CA GLY A 274 -16.11 -0.08 14.81
C GLY A 274 -15.31 1.20 15.10
N CYS A 275 -15.30 2.14 14.16
CA CYS A 275 -14.79 3.51 14.32
C CYS A 275 -15.85 4.41 14.98
N PRO A 276 -15.53 5.06 16.12
CA PRO A 276 -16.38 6.03 16.79
C PRO A 276 -16.37 7.41 16.11
N LEU A 277 -16.42 7.47 14.78
CA LEU A 277 -16.47 8.73 14.00
C LEU A 277 -17.56 9.70 14.48
N LEU A 278 -18.65 9.12 15.02
CA LEU A 278 -19.82 9.81 15.52
C LEU A 278 -20.27 9.20 16.85
N SER A 279 -19.35 8.68 17.68
CA SER A 279 -19.71 8.07 18.98
C SER A 279 -20.47 9.03 19.87
N ASP A 280 -20.10 10.32 19.82
CA ASP A 280 -20.73 11.39 20.58
C ASP A 280 -22.19 11.62 20.11
N PHE A 281 -22.55 11.10 18.93
CA PHE A 281 -23.88 11.07 18.34
C PHE A 281 -24.47 9.65 18.25
N GLY A 282 -23.90 8.67 18.96
CA GLY A 282 -24.42 7.29 19.02
C GLY A 282 -24.23 6.44 17.76
N CYS A 283 -23.39 6.87 16.81
CA CYS A 283 -23.22 6.24 15.50
C CYS A 283 -21.83 5.57 15.39
N ASN A 284 -21.78 4.24 15.16
CA ASN A 284 -20.53 3.47 15.10
C ASN A 284 -20.21 2.97 13.68
N VAL A 285 -19.40 3.73 12.95
CA VAL A 285 -19.06 3.48 11.54
C VAL A 285 -18.02 2.36 11.46
N PRO A 286 -18.20 1.25 10.72
CA PRO A 286 -17.18 0.23 10.56
C PRO A 286 -15.83 0.81 10.13
N ALA A 287 -14.73 0.25 10.65
CA ALA A 287 -13.39 0.65 10.23
C ALA A 287 -13.21 0.43 8.72
N PRO A 288 -12.67 1.41 7.97
CA PRO A 288 -12.35 1.21 6.57
C PRO A 288 -11.42 0.00 6.38
N GLU A 289 -11.71 -0.85 5.41
CA GLU A 289 -10.81 -1.96 5.07
C GLU A 289 -9.46 -1.41 4.61
N ALA A 290 -8.38 -1.86 5.26
CA ALA A 290 -7.03 -1.51 4.84
C ALA A 290 -6.75 -2.05 3.43
N HIS A 291 -6.09 -1.21 2.61
CA HIS A 291 -5.64 -1.57 1.27
C HIS A 291 -4.80 -2.88 1.30
N PRO A 292 -4.95 -3.79 0.32
CA PRO A 292 -4.20 -5.05 0.26
C PRO A 292 -2.69 -4.89 0.46
N ALA A 293 -2.08 -3.87 -0.16
CA ALA A 293 -0.67 -3.54 0.03
C ALA A 293 -0.31 -3.24 1.51
N ASN A 294 -1.12 -2.46 2.24
CA ASN A 294 -0.85 -2.14 3.65
C ASN A 294 -1.03 -3.37 4.55
N ARG A 295 -2.03 -4.21 4.24
CA ARG A 295 -2.24 -5.48 4.93
C ARG A 295 -1.04 -6.41 4.75
N PHE A 296 -0.50 -6.50 3.53
CA PHE A 296 0.72 -7.24 3.26
C PHE A 296 1.89 -6.73 4.11
N LEU A 297 2.09 -5.40 4.20
CA LEU A 297 3.15 -4.83 5.03
C LEU A 297 3.00 -5.23 6.51
N ALA A 298 1.78 -5.10 7.05
CA ALA A 298 1.49 -5.45 8.43
C ALA A 298 1.77 -6.94 8.71
N GLU A 299 1.31 -7.83 7.83
CA GLU A 299 1.58 -9.26 7.91
C GLU A 299 3.07 -9.59 7.77
N TRP A 300 3.79 -8.90 6.87
CA TRP A 300 5.21 -9.14 6.60
C TRP A 300 6.09 -8.92 7.83
N PHE A 301 5.86 -7.82 8.55
CA PHE A 301 6.62 -7.49 9.75
C PHE A 301 6.08 -8.21 11.00
N ALA A 302 4.82 -8.64 11.01
CA ALA A 302 4.26 -9.44 12.11
C ALA A 302 4.71 -10.92 12.07
N ALA A 303 4.72 -11.56 10.89
CA ALA A 303 4.87 -13.00 10.76
C ALA A 303 6.30 -13.53 10.94
N ARG A 304 7.31 -12.65 10.94
CA ARG A 304 8.71 -13.07 10.79
C ARG A 304 9.59 -12.87 12.03
N ASP A 305 9.03 -12.42 13.16
CA ASP A 305 9.80 -11.78 14.26
C ASP A 305 10.74 -10.67 13.74
N CYS A 306 10.55 -10.26 12.47
CA CYS A 306 11.29 -9.21 11.81
C CYS A 306 10.71 -7.90 12.30
N SER A 307 11.20 -7.46 13.45
CA SER A 307 11.31 -6.03 13.67
C SER A 307 11.93 -5.40 12.41
N PRO A 308 11.47 -4.23 11.96
CA PRO A 308 11.96 -3.60 10.73
C PRO A 308 13.46 -3.28 10.74
N GLY A 309 14.11 -3.53 11.87
CA GLY A 309 15.53 -3.48 12.12
C GLY A 309 15.74 -3.12 13.60
N PRO A 310 16.95 -3.28 14.14
CA PRO A 310 17.24 -2.90 15.52
C PRO A 310 16.87 -1.44 15.80
N GLY A 311 15.89 -1.23 16.68
CA GLY A 311 15.40 0.09 17.09
C GLY A 311 14.51 0.82 16.09
N LEU A 312 14.12 0.17 14.98
CA LEU A 312 13.12 0.68 14.04
C LEU A 312 11.73 0.22 14.49
N ARG A 313 10.73 1.09 14.32
CA ARG A 313 9.37 0.86 14.81
C ARG A 313 8.40 0.78 13.65
N LEU A 314 7.28 0.08 13.86
CA LEU A 314 6.13 0.13 12.95
C LEU A 314 5.23 1.31 13.30
N CYS A 315 4.44 1.76 12.33
CA CYS A 315 3.33 2.67 12.59
C CYS A 315 2.32 1.97 13.52
N SER A 316 1.88 2.65 14.57
CA SER A 316 0.96 2.12 15.57
C SER A 316 -0.45 1.89 15.05
N HIS A 317 -0.84 2.51 13.93
CA HIS A 317 -2.10 2.17 13.27
C HIS A 317 -2.01 0.77 12.65
N VAL A 318 -2.75 -0.19 13.21
CA VAL A 318 -2.70 -1.62 12.85
C VAL A 318 -2.95 -1.87 11.35
N GLY A 319 -3.78 -1.05 10.70
CA GLY A 319 -4.06 -1.14 9.26
C GLY A 319 -2.99 -0.56 8.33
N CYS A 320 -1.91 0.03 8.86
CA CYS A 320 -0.88 0.70 8.06
C CYS A 320 0.27 -0.23 7.65
N GLY A 321 0.88 -0.92 8.62
CA GLY A 321 2.01 -1.82 8.38
C GLY A 321 3.33 -1.15 7.99
N ARG A 322 3.40 0.19 7.83
CA ARG A 322 4.63 0.87 7.42
C ARG A 322 5.70 0.83 8.52
N PRO A 323 6.94 0.43 8.20
CA PRO A 323 8.08 0.54 9.09
C PRO A 323 8.78 1.90 8.99
N GLU A 324 9.43 2.32 10.08
CA GLU A 324 10.48 3.33 10.03
C GLU A 324 11.62 2.84 9.14
N SER A 325 12.12 3.70 8.27
CA SER A 325 13.36 3.49 7.53
C SER A 325 14.58 3.95 8.33
N ARG A 326 14.36 4.91 9.24
CA ARG A 326 15.36 5.52 10.12
C ARG A 326 14.79 5.68 11.53
N ARG A 327 15.63 5.59 12.55
CA ARG A 327 15.19 5.74 13.95
C ARG A 327 14.55 7.10 14.17
N HIS A 328 13.41 7.11 14.88
CA HIS A 328 12.68 8.33 15.24
C HIS A 328 12.17 9.14 14.04
N GLU A 329 12.00 8.49 12.90
CA GLU A 329 11.38 9.08 11.70
C GLU A 329 9.89 9.37 11.92
N PHE A 330 9.18 8.49 12.63
CA PHE A 330 7.75 8.64 12.86
C PHE A 330 7.44 9.60 14.01
N ARG A 331 6.34 10.34 13.84
CA ARG A 331 5.86 11.29 14.86
C ARG A 331 5.31 10.51 16.04
N ARG A 332 5.66 10.91 17.25
CA ARG A 332 5.09 10.34 18.48
C ARG A 332 3.81 11.07 18.87
N CYS A 333 2.90 10.38 19.55
CA CYS A 333 1.79 11.05 20.21
C CYS A 333 2.33 12.08 21.21
N SER A 334 1.85 13.32 21.14
CA SER A 334 2.32 14.41 22.00
C SER A 334 1.89 14.27 23.47
N VAL A 335 0.90 13.41 23.75
CA VAL A 335 0.37 13.20 25.11
C VAL A 335 1.14 12.07 25.80
N CYS A 336 1.11 10.85 25.25
CA CYS A 336 1.74 9.69 25.89
C CYS A 336 3.20 9.44 25.47
N GLY A 337 3.62 9.92 24.29
CA GLY A 337 4.95 9.61 23.74
C GLY A 337 5.22 8.15 23.37
N THR A 338 4.30 7.21 23.66
CA THR A 338 4.52 5.75 23.49
C THR A 338 4.24 5.23 22.09
N VAL A 339 3.25 5.78 21.40
CA VAL A 339 2.84 5.36 20.04
C VAL A 339 3.44 6.26 18.97
N ASN A 340 3.60 5.73 17.75
CA ASN A 340 4.29 6.38 16.64
C ASN A 340 3.48 6.28 15.34
N TYR A 341 3.44 7.36 14.56
CA TYR A 341 2.66 7.42 13.34
C TYR A 341 3.48 7.92 12.16
N CYS A 342 3.34 7.23 11.03
CA CYS A 342 3.93 7.67 9.77
C CYS A 342 3.21 8.89 9.17
N SER A 343 2.00 9.21 9.66
CA SER A 343 1.12 10.25 9.13
C SER A 343 0.10 10.68 10.21
N ARG A 344 -0.36 11.94 10.19
CA ARG A 344 -1.52 12.43 10.98
C ARG A 344 -2.82 11.68 10.68
N ALA A 345 -3.03 11.17 9.48
CA ALA A 345 -4.18 10.37 9.11
C ALA A 345 -4.14 9.02 9.83
N CYS A 346 -2.98 8.36 9.89
CA CYS A 346 -2.81 7.17 10.72
C CYS A 346 -3.02 7.48 12.20
N GLN A 347 -2.50 8.61 12.70
CA GLN A 347 -2.78 9.06 14.07
C GLN A 347 -4.27 9.23 14.32
N ALA A 348 -4.99 9.90 13.41
CA ALA A 348 -6.42 10.16 13.56
C ALA A 348 -7.26 8.87 13.49
N LEU A 349 -6.91 7.92 12.62
CA LEU A 349 -7.58 6.62 12.53
C LEU A 349 -7.34 5.78 13.79
N ASP A 350 -6.10 5.71 14.27
CA ASP A 350 -5.78 4.98 15.50
C ASP A 350 -6.39 5.63 16.75
N TRP A 351 -6.42 6.97 16.80
CA TRP A 351 -7.09 7.72 17.86
C TRP A 351 -8.58 7.37 17.93
N LYS A 352 -9.25 7.31 16.78
CA LYS A 352 -10.65 6.88 16.70
C LYS A 352 -10.78 5.43 17.18
N LEU A 353 -9.97 4.50 16.67
CA LEU A 353 -10.18 3.07 16.88
C LEU A 353 -9.86 2.57 18.29
N ARG A 354 -8.77 3.06 18.89
CA ARG A 354 -8.23 2.44 20.12
C ARG A 354 -7.44 3.39 21.00
N HIS A 355 -6.62 4.27 20.41
CA HIS A 355 -5.65 5.02 21.19
C HIS A 355 -6.29 6.05 22.13
N LYS A 356 -7.46 6.62 21.81
CA LYS A 356 -8.16 7.59 22.67
C LYS A 356 -8.43 7.05 24.09
N SER A 357 -8.78 5.76 24.24
CA SER A 357 -9.05 5.15 25.55
C SER A 357 -7.80 4.69 26.29
N GLU A 358 -6.68 4.52 25.59
CA GLU A 358 -5.42 4.00 26.16
C GLU A 358 -4.37 5.08 26.38
N CYS A 359 -4.57 6.28 25.83
CA CYS A 359 -3.61 7.36 25.89
C CYS A 359 -3.53 7.96 27.30
N VAL A 360 -2.53 7.53 28.06
CA VAL A 360 -2.18 8.11 29.35
C VAL A 360 -0.97 9.03 29.18
N PRO A 361 -0.96 10.25 29.76
CA PRO A 361 0.22 11.10 29.76
C PRO A 361 1.43 10.32 30.29
N ALA A 362 2.58 10.44 29.61
CA ALA A 362 3.80 9.86 30.17
C ALA A 362 4.05 10.51 31.53
N GLU A 363 4.19 9.68 32.59
CA GLU A 363 4.67 10.19 33.87
C GLU A 363 5.98 10.92 33.61
N ARG A 364 6.00 12.20 33.99
CA ARG A 364 7.19 13.04 33.89
C ARG A 364 8.17 12.46 34.92
N TRP A 365 9.05 11.55 34.49
CA TRP A 365 10.16 11.11 35.31
C TRP A 365 11.03 12.34 35.60
N VAL A 366 10.83 12.90 36.80
CA VAL A 366 11.87 13.61 37.54
C VAL A 366 12.66 12.51 38.26
N ASN A 367 13.98 12.65 38.27
CA ASN A 367 15.04 11.77 38.83
C ASN A 367 15.81 11.03 37.73
N GLU A 368 17.13 10.93 37.71
CA GLU A 368 18.23 11.42 38.56
C GLU A 368 19.49 11.11 37.73
N ASP A 369 20.05 12.08 37.01
CA ASP A 369 21.44 11.97 36.52
C ASP A 369 22.29 12.89 37.41
N GLY A 370 22.64 12.38 38.58
CA GLY A 370 23.69 12.93 39.41
C GLY A 370 25.05 12.49 38.88
N GLY A 371 25.86 13.46 38.42
CA GLY A 371 27.34 13.51 38.41
C GLY A 371 28.07 12.39 37.65
N GLU A 372 28.95 12.65 36.68
CA GLU A 372 30.16 13.50 36.74
C GLU A 372 30.40 14.15 35.34
N GLY A 373 30.89 15.37 35.16
CA GLY A 373 31.52 16.30 36.09
C GLY A 373 31.39 17.75 35.63
N ARG A 374 31.46 18.64 36.63
CA ARG A 374 31.66 20.09 36.49
C ARG A 374 33.07 20.34 35.98
N GLU A 375 33.21 21.30 35.06
CA GLU A 375 34.04 22.48 35.34
C GLU A 375 33.24 23.74 34.97
N ASN A 376 33.15 24.61 35.96
CA ASN A 376 32.52 25.92 35.97
C ASN A 376 33.64 26.94 36.00
N ASN A 377 33.50 28.06 35.29
CA ASN A 377 34.05 29.39 35.56
C ASN A 377 33.62 30.27 34.38
N GLY A 378 33.04 31.44 34.50
CA GLY A 378 32.90 32.37 35.61
C GLY A 378 32.77 33.75 34.95
N ALA A 379 31.71 34.49 35.26
CA ALA A 379 31.50 35.85 34.78
C ALA A 379 32.28 36.84 35.66
N ALA A 380 33.02 37.75 35.01
CA ALA A 380 33.55 39.05 35.46
C ALA A 380 34.35 39.60 34.24
N ASP A 381 34.44 40.87 33.89
CA ASP A 381 34.12 42.16 34.49
C ASP A 381 34.12 43.22 33.36
N GLY A 382 33.56 44.39 33.60
CA GLY A 382 33.43 45.48 32.65
C GLY A 382 34.72 46.25 32.33
N GLY A 383 34.66 46.99 31.22
CA GLY A 383 35.59 48.06 30.86
C GLY A 383 34.81 49.18 30.17
N ARG A 384 34.82 50.36 30.81
CA ARG A 384 34.27 51.63 30.34
C ARG A 384 35.23 52.35 29.37
N ASP A 385 34.67 53.36 28.72
CA ASP A 385 35.29 54.58 28.14
C ASP A 385 35.92 54.49 26.74
N MET A 386 35.30 55.17 25.76
CA MET A 386 35.78 56.48 25.30
C MET A 386 34.72 57.22 24.46
N MET A 387 34.58 58.51 24.78
CA MET A 387 33.88 59.55 24.05
C MET A 387 34.65 59.96 22.76
N GLU A 388 34.02 60.90 22.04
CA GLU A 388 34.53 61.87 21.04
C GLU A 388 34.22 61.55 19.58
N GLU A 389 33.79 62.48 18.73
CA GLU A 389 33.22 63.83 18.85
C GLU A 389 32.78 64.20 17.42
N SER A 390 31.65 64.90 17.29
CA SER A 390 31.30 65.93 16.28
C SER A 390 29.89 65.79 15.72
#